data_AF-X0WUX1-F1
#
_entry.id   AF-X0WUX1-F1
#
_cell.length_a   1.000
_cell.length_b   1.000
_cell.length_c   1.000
_cell.angle_alpha   90.00
_cell.angle_beta   90.00
_cell.angle_gamma   90.00
#
_symmetry.space_group_name_H-M   'P 1'
#
loop_
_entity.id
_entity.type
_entity.pdbx_description
1 polymer ?
#
loop_
_entity_poly.entity_id
_entity_poly.type
_entity_poly.pdbx_seq_one_letter_code
_entity_poly.pdbx_strand_id
1 'polypeptide(L)' 'MPHKETRKLIRIGDSSYGIILPISWLRYYNLKHGDRVEIISNGSVEIRPKRNKEGGKYD' A
#
# COMPACT_ATOMS: atom_id res chain seq x y z
N MET A 1 4.77 12.95 -12.19
CA MET A 1 4.32 14.21 -11.55
C MET A 1 4.48 14.05 -10.04
N PRO A 2 5.24 14.90 -9.34
CA PRO A 2 5.31 14.86 -7.89
C PRO A 2 3.94 15.25 -7.30
N HIS A 3 3.39 14.40 -6.44
CA HIS A 3 2.09 14.58 -5.78
C HIS A 3 2.29 14.61 -4.27
N LYS A 4 1.63 15.55 -3.58
CA LYS A 4 1.64 15.65 -2.12
C LYS A 4 0.23 15.93 -1.63
N GLU A 5 -0.27 15.10 -0.74
CA GLU A 5 -1.62 15.21 -0.19
C GLU A 5 -1.63 14.66 1.24
N THR A 6 -2.40 15.29 2.12
CA THR A 6 -2.61 14.82 3.49
C THR A 6 -3.90 14.01 3.55
N ARG A 7 -3.84 12.79 4.11
CA ARG A 7 -5.04 11.97 4.38
C ARG A 7 -5.11 11.56 5.84
N LYS A 8 -6.32 11.23 6.28
CA LYS A 8 -6.61 10.79 7.64
C LYS A 8 -6.43 9.27 7.77
N LEU A 9 -5.87 8.84 8.90
CA LEU A 9 -5.88 7.44 9.33
C LEU A 9 -7.28 7.05 9.80
N ILE A 10 -7.74 5.87 9.38
CA ILE A 10 -9.04 5.31 9.75
C ILE A 10 -8.79 4.10 10.64
N ARG A 11 -9.41 4.06 11.81
CA ARG A 11 -9.28 2.94 12.74
C ARG A 11 -9.91 1.69 12.13
N ILE A 12 -9.18 0.57 12.16
CA ILE A 12 -9.63 -0.74 11.70
C ILE A 12 -9.43 -1.72 12.86
N GLY A 13 -10.54 -2.15 13.46
CA GLY A 13 -10.52 -2.96 14.68
C GLY A 13 -9.86 -2.23 15.85
N ASP A 14 -9.30 -2.98 16.80
CA ASP A 14 -8.81 -2.39 18.05
C ASP A 14 -7.35 -1.94 17.99
N SER A 15 -6.54 -2.57 17.14
CA SER A 15 -5.07 -2.43 17.15
C SER A 15 -4.49 -1.85 15.85
N SER A 16 -5.31 -1.50 14.86
CA SER A 16 -4.78 -1.08 13.55
C SER A 16 -5.48 0.15 12.97
N TYR A 17 -4.77 0.80 12.06
CA TYR A 17 -5.29 1.89 11.24
C TYR A 17 -4.96 1.62 9.77
N GLY A 18 -5.83 2.07 8.89
CA GLY A 18 -5.61 2.10 7.45
C GLY A 18 -5.62 3.52 6.90
N ILE A 19 -5.17 3.67 5.65
CA ILE A 19 -5.37 4.87 4.84
C ILE A 19 -6.17 4.51 3.60
N ILE A 20 -7.01 5.45 3.13
CA ILE A 20 -7.68 5.30 1.84
C ILE A 20 -6.71 5.74 0.74
N LEU A 21 -6.48 4.86 -0.23
CA LEU A 21 -5.71 5.15 -1.43
C LEU A 21 -6.68 5.45 -2.59
N PRO A 22 -6.44 6.49 -3.41
CA PRO A 22 -7.31 6.79 -4.53
C PRO A 22 -7.12 5.75 -5.62
N ILE A 23 -8.20 5.48 -6.34
CA ILE A 23 -8.20 4.54 -7.46
C ILE A 23 -7.11 4.88 -8.49
N SER A 24 -6.81 6.17 -8.70
CA SER A 24 -5.76 6.62 -9.63
C SER A 24 -4.37 6.14 -9.22
N TRP A 25 -4.05 6.09 -7.93
CA TRP A 25 -2.77 5.58 -7.45
C TRP A 25 -2.69 4.07 -7.64
N LEU A 26 -3.76 3.34 -7.33
CA LEU A 26 -3.83 1.90 -7.56
C LEU A 26 -3.58 1.57 -9.04
N ARG A 27 -4.22 2.31 -9.96
CA ARG A 27 -4.00 2.16 -11.40
C ARG A 27 -2.56 2.45 -11.80
N TYR A 28 -1.98 3.55 -11.31
CA TYR A 28 -0.61 3.93 -11.62
C TYR A 28 0.41 2.88 -11.16
N TYR A 29 0.22 2.32 -9.97
CA TYR A 29 1.11 1.29 -9.41
C TYR A 29 0.73 -0.14 -9.78
N ASN A 30 -0.28 -0.32 -10.65
CA ASN A 30 -0.84 -1.62 -11.05
C ASN A 30 -1.21 -2.51 -9.84
N LEU A 31 -1.81 -1.91 -8.82
CA LEU A 31 -2.33 -2.59 -7.62
C LEU A 31 -3.84 -2.82 -7.76
N LYS A 32 -4.29 -3.97 -7.29
CA LYS A 32 -5.72 -4.31 -7.16
C LYS A 32 -6.05 -4.77 -5.74
N HIS A 33 -7.35 -4.81 -5.44
CA HIS A 33 -7.84 -5.36 -4.18
C HIS A 33 -7.31 -6.79 -3.97
N GLY A 34 -6.78 -7.07 -2.78
CA GLY A 34 -6.18 -8.35 -2.42
C GLY A 34 -4.69 -8.47 -2.71
N ASP A 35 -4.09 -7.54 -3.46
CA ASP A 35 -2.64 -7.53 -3.64
C ASP A 35 -1.92 -7.24 -2.33
N ARG A 36 -0.78 -7.89 -2.13
CA ARG A 36 0.11 -7.65 -0.99
C ARG A 36 1.07 -6.51 -1.32
N VAL A 37 1.30 -5.65 -0.33
CA VAL A 37 2.29 -4.56 -0.38
C VAL A 37 3.30 -4.72 0.75
N GLU A 38 4.49 -4.18 0.56
CA GLU A 38 5.49 -4.06 1.61
C GLU A 38 5.39 -2.68 2.27
N ILE A 39 5.45 -2.66 3.60
CA ILE A 39 5.45 -1.44 4.42
C ILE A 39 6.81 -1.34 5.10
N ILE A 40 7.53 -0.25 4.83
CA ILE A 40 8.83 0.04 5.44
C ILE A 40 8.66 1.24 6.36
N SER A 41 8.97 1.07 7.65
CA SER A 41 8.87 2.12 8.67
C SER A 41 10.25 2.42 9.26
N ASN A 42 10.97 3.34 8.64
CA ASN A 42 12.32 3.75 9.06
C ASN A 42 12.49 5.27 8.90
N GLY A 43 12.03 6.05 9.88
CA GLY A 43 11.98 7.52 9.80
C GLY A 43 10.87 8.07 8.89
N SER A 44 10.45 7.31 7.88
CA SER A 44 9.26 7.52 7.06
C SER A 44 8.50 6.20 6.88
N VAL A 45 7.21 6.30 6.55
CA VAL A 45 6.41 5.15 6.11
C VAL A 45 6.36 5.13 4.59
N GLU A 46 6.89 4.08 3.99
CA GLU A 46 6.83 3.84 2.55
C GLU A 46 5.99 2.60 2.24
N ILE A 47 5.16 2.69 1.20
CA ILE A 47 4.33 1.58 0.70
C ILE A 47 4.86 1.20 -0.68
N ARG A 48 5.33 -0.03 -0.82
CA ARG A 48 5.85 -0.55 -2.09
C ARG A 48 4.98 -1.69 -2.61
N PRO A 49 4.62 -1.71 -3.90
CA PRO A 49 4.06 -2.91 -4.51
C PRO A 49 5.02 -4.09 -4.31
N LYS A 50 4.54 -5.20 -3.76
CA LYS A 50 5.34 -6.42 -3.71
C LYS A 50 5.37 -6.99 -5.13
N ARG A 51 6.41 -6.66 -5.91
CA ARG A 51 6.63 -7.32 -7.20
C ARG A 51 6.87 -8.79 -6.90
N ASN A 52 5.90 -9.64 -7.22
CA ASN A 52 6.18 -11.06 -7.34
C ASN A 52 7.28 -11.18 -8.38
N LYS A 53 8.51 -11.50 -7.98
CA LYS A 53 9.42 -12.17 -8.89
C LYS A 53 8.63 -13.39 -9.37
N GLU A 54 8.41 -13.48 -10.68
CA GLU A 54 7.76 -14.63 -11.29
C GLU A 54 8.33 -15.92 -10.69
N GLY A 55 7.47 -16.80 -10.18
CA GLY A 55 7.84 -18.17 -9.79
C GLY A 55 7.87 -18.52 -8.30
N GLY A 56 7.55 -17.61 -7.37
CA GLY A 56 7.39 -17.99 -5.96
C GLY A 56 5.99 -18.50 -5.65
N LYS A 57 5.69 -19.78 -5.94
CA LYS A 57 4.58 -20.48 -5.27
C LYS A 57 4.78 -20.33 -3.76
N TYR A 58 3.76 -19.87 -3.06
CA TYR A 58 3.68 -20.09 -1.62
C TYR A 58 2.28 -20.59 -1.30
N ASP A 59 2.30 -21.71 -0.59
CA ASP A 59 1.22 -22.55 -0.11
C ASP A 59 0.19 -21.81 0.77
#